data_AF-A0A521VJV4-F1
#
_entry.id   AF-A0A521VJV4-F1
#
_cell.length_a   1.000
_cell.length_b   1.000
_cell.length_c   1.000
_cell.angle_alpha   90.00
_cell.angle_beta   90.00
_cell.angle_gamma   90.00
#
_symmetry.space_group_name_H-M   'P 1'
#
loop_
_entity.id
_entity.type
_entity.pdbx_description
1 polymer ?
#
loop_
_entity_poly.entity_id
_entity_poly.type
_entity_poly.pdbx_seq_one_letter_code
_entity_poly.pdbx_strand_id
1 'polypeptide(L)'
;MTKTTNSPLPFRQGIGRQIAFLHLGLLALAVVYYFLKGFDTEELTALFAILAPVTALYGGIAFRSLGKTPPTPESEPAEPHHASTIRWLVCGHFIAIGLLVSLKALAPNVLNFKEMTLLLGVVESYFGAHMGSLLHEIFGKA
;
A
#
# COMPACT_ATOMS: atom_id res chain seq x y z
N MET A 1 14.71 26.64 23.21
CA MET A 1 15.07 25.68 22.15
C MET A 1 14.32 24.39 22.43
N THR A 2 13.07 24.30 21.95
CA THR A 2 12.17 23.17 22.20
C THR A 2 12.62 21.98 21.37
N LYS A 3 13.18 20.97 22.05
CA LYS A 3 13.53 19.69 21.45
C LYS A 3 12.21 18.99 21.13
N THR A 4 11.78 19.04 19.87
CA THR A 4 10.67 18.23 19.35
C THR A 4 11.10 16.77 19.48
N THR A 5 10.75 16.15 20.61
CA THR A 5 10.81 14.70 20.76
C THR A 5 9.78 14.14 19.79
N ASN A 6 10.26 13.65 18.65
CA ASN A 6 9.46 12.85 17.73
C ASN A 6 9.04 11.60 18.50
N SER A 7 7.91 11.66 19.21
CA SER A 7 7.26 10.48 19.73
C SER A 7 7.04 9.54 18.53
N PRO A 8 7.55 8.31 18.54
CA PRO A 8 7.35 7.39 17.44
C PRO A 8 5.84 7.25 17.23
N LEU A 9 5.39 7.46 15.99
CA LEU A 9 3.99 7.26 15.65
C LEU A 9 3.59 5.85 16.10
N PRO A 10 2.39 5.68 16.66
CA PRO A 10 1.80 4.37 16.92
C PRO A 10 2.11 3.43 15.76
N PHE A 11 2.57 2.21 16.02
CA PHE A 11 2.93 1.23 14.97
C PHE A 11 1.86 1.13 13.87
N ARG A 12 0.59 1.19 14.27
CA ARG A 12 -0.59 1.22 13.37
C ARG A 12 -0.62 2.44 12.45
N GLN A 13 -0.35 3.61 13.00
CA GLN A 13 -0.30 4.88 12.25
C GLN A 13 0.96 4.96 11.37
N GLY A 14 2.09 4.42 11.84
CA GLY A 14 3.34 4.32 11.09
C GLY A 14 3.20 3.44 9.84
N ILE A 15 2.63 2.24 9.99
CA ILE A 15 2.37 1.33 8.87
C ILE A 15 1.33 1.90 7.91
N GLY A 16 0.21 2.43 8.41
CA GLY A 16 -0.82 3.04 7.56
C GLY A 16 -0.27 4.20 6.73
N ARG A 17 0.55 5.07 7.33
CA ARG A 17 1.23 6.16 6.63
C ARG A 17 2.24 5.65 5.61
N GLN A 18 3.05 4.65 5.96
CA GLN A 18 4.02 4.04 5.03
C GLN A 18 3.31 3.50 3.79
N ILE A 19 2.18 2.81 3.99
CA ILE A 19 1.45 2.25 2.86
C ILE A 19 0.85 3.36 2.00
N ALA A 20 0.25 4.39 2.62
CA ALA A 20 -0.29 5.53 1.88
C ALA A 20 0.80 6.19 1.00
N PHE A 21 2.01 6.38 1.52
CA PHE A 21 3.12 6.92 0.72
C PHE A 21 3.57 5.99 -0.40
N LEU A 22 3.70 4.68 -0.14
CA LEU A 22 4.06 3.71 -1.18
C LEU A 22 3.01 3.65 -2.29
N HIS A 23 1.73 3.71 -1.92
CA HIS A 23 0.62 3.69 -2.87
C HIS A 23 0.57 4.96 -3.71
N LEU A 24 0.65 6.14 -3.09
CA LEU A 24 0.74 7.41 -3.82
C LEU A 24 1.97 7.45 -4.74
N GLY A 25 3.10 6.92 -4.28
CA GLY A 25 4.30 6.76 -5.10
C GLY A 25 4.07 5.86 -6.31
N LEU A 26 3.36 4.75 -6.14
CA LEU A 26 3.02 3.83 -7.22
C LEU A 26 2.05 4.47 -8.23
N LEU A 27 1.05 5.22 -7.77
CA LEU A 27 0.15 5.98 -8.65
C LEU A 27 0.94 7.04 -9.45
N ALA A 28 1.81 7.79 -8.77
CA ALA A 28 2.67 8.76 -9.44
C ALA A 28 3.59 8.09 -10.48
N LEU A 29 4.17 6.94 -10.15
CA LEU A 29 4.98 6.15 -11.06
C LEU A 29 4.18 5.69 -12.30
N ALA A 30 2.95 5.21 -12.11
CA ALA A 30 2.07 4.83 -13.21
C ALA A 30 1.75 6.03 -14.12
N VAL A 31 1.49 7.21 -13.55
CA VAL A 31 1.31 8.45 -14.32
C VAL A 31 2.58 8.83 -15.10
N VAL A 32 3.76 8.72 -14.48
CA VAL A 32 5.03 8.96 -15.17
C VAL A 32 5.18 8.01 -16.36
N TYR A 33 4.90 6.71 -16.18
CA TYR A 33 4.97 5.74 -17.26
C TYR A 33 3.94 5.98 -18.37
N TYR A 34 2.76 6.50 -18.04
CA TYR A 34 1.80 6.95 -19.05
C TYR A 34 2.38 8.05 -19.93
N PHE A 35 3.00 9.09 -19.35
CA PHE A 35 3.65 10.15 -20.13
C PHE A 35 4.85 9.65 -20.95
N LEU A 36 5.53 8.60 -20.48
CA LEU A 36 6.60 7.91 -21.21
C LEU A 36 6.08 6.96 -22.31
N LYS A 37 4.77 6.93 -22.57
CA LYS A 37 4.09 6.01 -23.51
C LYS A 37 4.26 4.53 -23.16
N GLY A 38 4.48 4.22 -21.89
CA GLY A 38 4.51 2.84 -21.38
C GLY A 38 3.12 2.23 -21.18
N PHE A 39 2.09 3.08 -21.11
CA PHE A 39 0.68 2.68 -20.97
C PHE A 39 -0.22 3.53 -21.87
N ASP A 40 -1.26 2.91 -22.42
CA ASP A 40 -2.37 3.62 -23.05
C ASP A 40 -3.42 4.06 -22.02
N THR A 41 -4.34 4.94 -22.41
CA THR A 41 -5.37 5.48 -21.50
C THR A 41 -6.26 4.37 -20.91
N GLU A 42 -6.58 3.35 -21.69
CA GLU A 42 -7.34 2.18 -21.23
C GLU A 42 -6.52 1.36 -20.21
N GLU A 43 -5.24 1.13 -20.50
CA GLU A 43 -4.31 0.40 -19.62
C GLU A 43 -4.11 1.12 -18.28
N LEU A 44 -3.94 2.45 -18.31
CA LEU A 44 -3.80 3.26 -17.10
C LEU A 44 -5.08 3.22 -16.24
N THR A 45 -6.24 3.32 -16.87
CA THR A 45 -7.54 3.27 -16.17
C THR A 45 -7.74 1.91 -15.52
N ALA A 46 -7.43 0.82 -16.22
CA ALA A 46 -7.50 -0.53 -15.68
C ALA A 46 -6.50 -0.74 -14.54
N LEU A 47 -5.27 -0.21 -14.65
CA LEU A 47 -4.28 -0.26 -13.56
C LEU A 47 -4.78 0.47 -12.31
N PHE A 48 -5.40 1.64 -12.46
CA PHE A 48 -6.00 2.35 -11.34
C PHE A 48 -7.18 1.61 -10.72
N ALA A 49 -8.00 0.92 -11.52
CA ALA A 49 -9.09 0.10 -11.02
C ALA A 49 -8.57 -1.08 -10.18
N ILE A 50 -7.48 -1.71 -10.60
CA ILE A 50 -6.79 -2.78 -9.85
C ILE A 50 -6.22 -2.22 -8.53
N LEU A 51 -5.64 -1.01 -8.55
CA LEU A 51 -5.09 -0.34 -7.36
C LEU A 51 -6.15 0.24 -6.40
N ALA A 52 -7.42 0.31 -6.82
CA ALA A 52 -8.50 0.92 -6.04
C ALA A 52 -8.81 0.25 -4.68
N PRO A 53 -8.79 -1.09 -4.54
CA PRO A 53 -9.01 -1.76 -3.25
C PRO A 53 -7.97 -1.37 -2.19
N VAL A 54 -6.71 -1.19 -2.62
CA VAL A 54 -5.63 -0.69 -1.77
C VAL A 54 -5.94 0.74 -1.32
N THR A 55 -6.35 1.63 -2.24
CA THR A 55 -6.81 2.99 -1.91
C THR A 55 -7.97 2.98 -0.91
N ALA A 56 -8.96 2.12 -1.10
CA ALA A 56 -10.13 2.02 -0.23
C ALA A 56 -9.75 1.61 1.20
N LEU A 57 -8.78 0.69 1.33
CA LEU A 57 -8.27 0.23 2.61
C LEU A 57 -7.66 1.37 3.44
N TYR A 58 -6.81 2.20 2.82
CA TYR A 58 -6.18 3.34 3.52
C TYR A 58 -7.07 4.56 3.60
N GLY A 59 -7.94 4.77 2.62
CA GLY A 59 -9.01 5.76 2.70
C GLY A 59 -9.82 5.53 3.98
N GLY A 60 -10.24 4.29 4.22
CA GLY A 60 -10.93 3.91 5.45
C GLY A 60 -10.14 4.22 6.74
N ILE A 61 -8.83 3.97 6.75
CA ILE A 61 -7.96 4.29 7.89
C ILE A 61 -7.78 5.81 8.06
N ALA A 62 -7.58 6.55 6.98
CA ALA A 62 -7.43 8.00 6.98
C ALA A 62 -8.70 8.69 7.48
N PHE A 63 -9.88 8.30 6.98
CA PHE A 63 -11.18 8.79 7.48
C PHE A 63 -11.41 8.40 8.94
N ARG A 64 -11.03 7.18 9.36
CA ARG A 64 -11.12 6.74 10.77
C ARG A 64 -10.19 7.54 11.70
N SER A 65 -9.04 7.99 11.22
CA SER A 65 -8.10 8.82 11.99
C SER A 65 -8.57 10.28 12.15
N LEU A 66 -9.31 10.81 11.16
CA LEU A 66 -9.89 12.15 11.22
C LEU A 66 -11.14 12.20 12.12
N GLY A 67 -11.86 11.08 12.23
CA GLY A 67 -13.12 11.00 12.99
C GLY A 67 -12.99 10.65 14.48
N LYS A 68 -11.78 10.40 15.01
CA LYS A 68 -11.58 10.05 16.43
C LYS A 68 -10.75 11.12 17.14
N THR A 69 -11.21 11.54 18.32
CA THR A 69 -10.41 12.27 19.31
C THR A 69 -9.11 11.49 19.58
N PRO A 70 -7.95 12.16 19.70
CA PRO A 70 -6.66 11.48 19.83
C PRO A 70 -6.66 10.55 21.05
N PRO A 71 -6.15 9.31 20.91
CA PRO A 71 -6.07 8.39 22.04
C PRO A 71 -5.10 8.93 23.09
N THR A 72 -5.49 8.83 24.36
CA THR A 72 -4.63 9.10 25.52
C THR A 72 -3.41 8.16 25.46
N PRO A 73 -2.18 8.63 25.72
CA PRO A 73 -0.94 7.87 25.48
C PRO A 73 -0.78 6.56 26.28
N GLU A 74 -1.65 6.28 27.25
CA GLU A 74 -1.60 5.07 28.09
C GLU A 74 -2.33 3.85 27.50
N SER A 75 -2.97 3.96 26.33
CA SER A 75 -3.85 2.91 25.78
C SER A 75 -3.31 2.19 24.53
N GLU A 76 -2.02 2.31 24.23
CA GLU A 76 -1.43 1.66 23.06
C GLU A 76 -0.97 0.24 23.39
N PRO A 77 -1.47 -0.80 22.69
CA PRO A 77 -0.96 -2.14 22.86
C PRO A 77 0.50 -2.19 22.38
N ALA A 78 1.34 -2.94 23.12
CA ALA A 78 2.72 -3.21 22.75
C ALA A 78 2.85 -3.64 21.28
N GLU A 79 3.93 -3.21 20.61
CA GLU A 79 4.19 -3.59 19.22
C GLU A 79 4.00 -5.11 19.02
N PRO A 80 3.25 -5.54 17.99
CA PRO A 80 3.08 -6.96 17.75
C PRO A 80 4.44 -7.60 17.50
N HIS A 81 4.65 -8.81 18.04
CA HIS A 81 5.92 -9.53 18.00
C HIS A 81 6.44 -9.83 16.57
N HIS A 82 5.59 -9.61 15.55
CA HIS A 82 5.86 -9.78 14.13
C HIS A 82 5.88 -8.47 13.34
N ALA A 83 5.96 -7.30 14.01
CA ALA A 83 5.95 -5.97 13.40
C ALA A 83 6.89 -5.81 12.19
N SER A 84 8.09 -6.38 12.25
CA SER A 84 9.08 -6.36 11.17
C SER A 84 8.64 -7.18 9.95
N THR A 85 8.05 -8.37 10.17
CA THR A 85 7.51 -9.23 9.11
C THR A 85 6.37 -8.55 8.37
N ILE A 86 5.47 -7.89 9.11
CA ILE A 86 4.34 -7.13 8.54
C ILE A 86 4.87 -6.01 7.63
N ARG A 87 5.85 -5.25 8.13
CA ARG A 87 6.46 -4.15 7.37
C ARG A 87 7.18 -4.65 6.12
N TRP A 88 7.87 -5.79 6.21
CA TRP A 88 8.55 -6.41 5.07
C TRP A 88 7.55 -6.93 4.04
N LEU A 89 6.46 -7.55 4.48
CA LEU A 89 5.38 -8.03 3.60
C LEU A 89 4.74 -6.88 2.83
N VAL A 90 4.43 -5.77 3.52
CA VAL A 90 3.93 -4.55 2.89
C VAL A 90 4.92 -4.00 1.87
N CYS A 91 6.19 -3.81 2.24
CA CYS A 91 7.20 -3.33 1.30
C CYS A 91 7.35 -4.27 0.10
N GLY A 92 7.41 -5.58 0.34
CA GLY A 92 7.53 -6.60 -0.70
C GLY A 92 6.36 -6.57 -1.68
N HIS A 93 5.14 -6.35 -1.19
CA HIS A 93 3.95 -6.19 -2.04
C HIS A 93 4.10 -5.02 -3.02
N PHE A 94 4.42 -3.82 -2.51
CA PHE A 94 4.57 -2.63 -3.35
C PHE A 94 5.76 -2.72 -4.30
N ILE A 95 6.86 -3.36 -3.88
CA ILE A 95 8.00 -3.62 -4.75
C ILE A 95 7.61 -4.59 -5.87
N ALA A 96 6.88 -5.66 -5.57
CA ALA A 96 6.43 -6.63 -6.57
C ALA A 96 5.49 -5.98 -7.60
N ILE A 97 4.51 -5.20 -7.15
CA ILE A 97 3.62 -4.43 -8.04
C ILE A 97 4.44 -3.43 -8.86
N GLY A 98 5.32 -2.67 -8.22
CA GLY A 98 6.17 -1.68 -8.88
C GLY A 98 7.06 -2.32 -9.96
N LEU A 99 7.64 -3.49 -9.69
CA LEU A 99 8.43 -4.23 -10.68
C LEU A 99 7.59 -4.70 -11.86
N LEU A 100 6.38 -5.24 -11.64
CA LEU A 100 5.50 -5.67 -12.73
C LEU A 100 5.07 -4.49 -13.61
N VAL A 101 4.67 -3.38 -12.99
CA VAL A 101 4.29 -2.13 -13.68
C VAL A 101 5.48 -1.59 -14.47
N SER A 102 6.67 -1.55 -13.86
CA SER A 102 7.89 -1.08 -14.52
C SER A 102 8.31 -1.99 -15.66
N LEU A 103 8.17 -3.31 -15.50
CA LEU A 103 8.56 -4.30 -16.51
C LEU A 103 7.65 -4.19 -17.75
N LYS A 104 6.34 -4.05 -17.57
CA LYS A 104 5.43 -3.74 -18.69
C LYS A 104 5.79 -2.39 -19.31
N ALA A 105 5.96 -1.34 -18.51
CA ALA A 105 6.21 0.00 -19.04
C ALA A 105 7.51 0.13 -19.83
N LEU A 106 8.58 -0.57 -19.42
CA LEU A 106 9.92 -0.44 -20.01
C LEU A 106 10.27 -1.56 -21.00
N ALA A 107 9.68 -2.74 -20.84
CA ALA A 107 9.93 -3.91 -21.68
C ALA A 107 8.61 -4.55 -22.15
N PRO A 108 7.78 -3.84 -22.94
CA PRO A 108 6.48 -4.33 -23.38
C PRO A 108 6.56 -5.60 -24.24
N ASN A 109 7.72 -5.89 -24.84
CA ASN A 109 7.98 -7.12 -25.59
C ASN A 109 8.14 -8.36 -24.69
N VAL A 110 8.43 -8.18 -23.40
CA VAL A 110 8.65 -9.26 -22.42
C VAL A 110 7.38 -9.56 -21.64
N LEU A 111 6.61 -8.52 -21.29
CA LEU A 111 5.39 -8.64 -20.52
C LEU A 111 4.32 -7.73 -21.12
N ASN A 112 3.25 -8.31 -21.65
CA ASN A 112 2.12 -7.53 -22.16
C ASN A 112 1.17 -7.12 -21.02
N PHE A 113 0.26 -6.18 -21.29
CA PHE A 113 -0.65 -5.66 -20.25
C PHE A 113 -1.54 -6.73 -19.65
N LYS A 114 -2.07 -7.65 -20.48
CA LYS A 114 -2.95 -8.72 -20.02
C LYS A 114 -2.21 -9.67 -19.06
N GLU A 115 -1.00 -10.08 -19.40
CA GLU A 115 -0.14 -10.90 -18.53
C GLU A 115 0.22 -10.18 -17.25
N MET A 116 0.59 -8.89 -17.34
CA MET A 116 0.85 -8.06 -16.17
C MET A 116 -0.37 -8.03 -15.23
N THR A 117 -1.59 -7.78 -15.75
CA THR A 117 -2.80 -7.74 -14.93
C THR A 117 -3.12 -9.09 -14.29
N LEU A 118 -2.84 -10.21 -14.98
CA LEU A 118 -3.01 -11.55 -14.41
C LEU A 118 -2.02 -11.78 -13.26
N LEU A 119 -0.75 -11.44 -13.45
CA LEU A 119 0.28 -11.53 -12.40
C LEU A 119 -0.04 -10.61 -11.23
N LEU A 120 -0.51 -9.39 -11.48
CA LEU A 120 -0.99 -8.48 -10.44
C LEU A 120 -2.15 -9.10 -9.68
N GLY A 121 -3.13 -9.71 -10.35
CA GLY A 121 -4.24 -10.39 -9.67
C GLY A 121 -3.77 -11.54 -8.77
N VAL A 122 -2.75 -12.31 -9.18
CA VAL A 122 -2.14 -13.36 -8.35
C VAL A 122 -1.42 -12.75 -7.14
N VAL A 123 -0.62 -11.71 -7.36
CA VAL A 123 0.08 -10.98 -6.28
C VAL A 123 -0.95 -10.41 -5.30
N GLU A 124 -1.95 -9.68 -5.78
CA GLU A 124 -3.02 -9.12 -4.95
C GLU A 124 -3.82 -10.18 -4.20
N SER A 125 -4.09 -11.33 -4.80
CA SER A 125 -4.79 -12.43 -4.12
C SER A 125 -3.93 -13.02 -3.00
N TYR A 126 -2.65 -13.27 -3.27
CA TYR A 126 -1.71 -13.79 -2.28
C TYR A 126 -1.53 -12.81 -1.12
N PHE A 127 -1.28 -11.53 -1.42
CA PHE A 127 -1.11 -10.52 -0.38
C PHE A 127 -2.43 -10.17 0.30
N GLY A 128 -3.56 -10.15 -0.39
CA GLY A 128 -4.90 -9.91 0.16
C GLY A 128 -5.28 -10.94 1.23
N ALA A 129 -4.96 -12.21 1.01
CA ALA A 129 -5.17 -13.27 2.01
C ALA A 129 -4.39 -13.01 3.31
N HIS A 130 -3.14 -12.52 3.20
CA HIS A 130 -2.31 -12.21 4.37
C HIS A 130 -2.69 -10.86 5.00
N MET A 131 -2.99 -9.84 4.20
CA MET A 131 -3.40 -8.50 4.64
C MET A 131 -4.73 -8.55 5.40
N GLY A 132 -5.66 -9.44 5.05
CA GLY A 132 -6.89 -9.66 5.81
C GLY A 132 -6.61 -10.10 7.25
N SER A 133 -5.65 -11.00 7.45
CA SER A 133 -5.19 -11.42 8.79
C SER A 133 -4.51 -10.27 9.54
N LEU A 134 -3.67 -9.48 8.85
CA LEU A 134 -2.99 -8.32 9.42
C LEU A 134 -3.96 -7.22 9.85
N LEU A 135 -4.98 -6.93 9.07
CA LEU A 135 -6.03 -5.99 9.43
C LEU A 135 -6.86 -6.50 10.61
N HIS A 136 -7.09 -7.81 10.72
CA HIS A 136 -7.76 -8.38 11.88
C HIS A 136 -6.91 -8.23 13.15
N GLU A 137 -5.59 -8.45 13.07
CA GLU A 137 -4.68 -8.28 14.21
C GLU A 137 -4.50 -6.81 14.60
N ILE A 138 -4.48 -5.89 13.61
CA ILE A 138 -4.28 -4.45 13.81
C ILE A 138 -5.58 -3.71 14.13
N PHE A 139 -6.73 -4.11 13.61
CA PHE A 139 -8.02 -3.40 13.74
C PHE A 139 -9.15 -4.23 14.34
N GLY A 140 -9.03 -5.57 14.37
CA GLY A 140 -10.05 -6.51 14.86
C GLY A 140 -10.12 -6.67 16.38
N LYS A 141 -9.20 -6.04 17.14
CA LYS A 141 -9.46 -5.75 18.57
C LYS A 141 -10.33 -4.50 18.66
N ALA A 142 -11.62 -4.68 18.39
CA ALA A 142 -12.70 -3.77 18.76
C ALA A 142 -13.54 -4.45 19.84
#